data_AF-A0A258I268-F1
#
_entry.id   AF-A0A258I268-F1
#
_cell.length_a   1.000
_cell.length_b   1.000
_cell.length_c   1.000
_cell.angle_alpha   90.00
_cell.angle_beta   90.00
_cell.angle_gamma   90.00
#
_symmetry.space_group_name_H-M   'P 1'
#
loop_
_entity.id
_entity.type
_entity.pdbx_description
1 polymer ?
#
loop_
_entity_poly.entity_id
_entity_poly.type
_entity_poly.pdbx_seq_one_letter_code
_entity_poly.pdbx_strand_id
1 'polypeptide(L)'
;MQAELMDDAPPPAKAEPSSWLYSAPQAKGLSEPTLTTRLGESTQSLDVTRGFAAAQAPAEQAIAMARDPFTRPVLLGLEQNADAVMPAWAHQQALRRLLLPDGAAAAHPPLQGWEEAMARGHLNAVLHNAESLGAAALLEMDTWLADVLCQSWPRSAPLVERAGQVFGWDGERGQSSDRPAVALLNSRLRGMRFAEQVGASGHPLHKAWTELVTPAPLRSHRGWFVRPRDVAALLAHVRENFPELERHFDQSRVALWEREGASAGYIGPLVKAAMAVITLMVVIQAIRMSLS
;
A
#
# COMPACT_ATOMS: atom_id res chain seq x y z
N MET A 1 -14.72 17.59 -90.31
CA MET A 1 -15.88 17.99 -89.47
C MET A 1 -15.46 17.67 -88.03
N GLN A 2 -15.05 18.64 -87.21
CA GLN A 2 -15.94 19.51 -86.37
C GLN A 2 -16.94 18.65 -85.60
N ALA A 3 -17.11 18.69 -84.28
CA ALA A 3 -16.87 19.69 -83.22
C ALA A 3 -16.93 18.90 -81.87
N GLU A 4 -16.11 19.16 -80.85
CA GLU A 4 -16.26 20.16 -79.76
C GLU A 4 -17.18 19.70 -78.61
N LEU A 5 -16.77 20.02 -77.36
CA LEU A 5 -17.42 19.86 -76.05
C LEU A 5 -17.55 18.41 -75.51
N MET A 6 -17.28 18.08 -74.23
CA MET A 6 -17.40 18.87 -73.01
C MET A 6 -16.54 18.24 -71.89
N ASP A 7 -15.84 19.11 -71.17
CA ASP A 7 -15.26 18.91 -69.84
C ASP A 7 -16.37 18.57 -68.84
N ASP A 8 -16.23 17.50 -68.05
CA ASP A 8 -17.04 17.31 -66.84
C ASP A 8 -16.26 16.49 -65.81
N ALA A 9 -15.31 17.15 -65.13
CA ALA A 9 -14.67 16.63 -63.94
C ALA A 9 -15.62 16.86 -62.74
N PRO A 10 -15.98 15.81 -61.96
CA PRO A 10 -16.85 15.99 -60.80
C PRO A 10 -16.13 16.84 -59.72
N PRO A 11 -16.87 17.73 -59.02
CA PRO A 11 -16.28 18.57 -58.00
C PRO A 11 -15.76 17.73 -56.82
N PRO A 12 -14.69 18.17 -56.11
CA PRO A 12 -14.17 17.43 -54.97
C PRO A 12 -15.22 17.37 -53.87
N ALA A 13 -15.58 16.16 -53.48
CA ALA A 13 -16.44 15.89 -52.33
C ALA A 13 -15.83 16.57 -51.09
N LYS A 14 -16.63 17.40 -50.41
CA LYS A 14 -16.26 18.01 -49.13
C LYS A 14 -15.90 16.88 -48.16
N ALA A 15 -14.67 16.87 -47.69
CA ALA A 15 -14.21 15.94 -46.67
C ALA A 15 -15.06 16.12 -45.41
N GLU A 16 -15.83 15.09 -45.05
CA GLU A 16 -16.49 15.04 -43.76
C GLU A 16 -15.42 15.01 -42.65
N PRO A 17 -15.56 15.83 -41.59
CA PRO A 17 -14.61 15.79 -40.49
C PRO A 17 -14.72 14.44 -39.78
N SER A 18 -13.59 13.74 -39.71
CA SER A 18 -13.44 12.45 -39.05
C SER A 18 -13.89 12.53 -37.59
N SER A 19 -15.05 11.96 -37.26
CA SER A 19 -15.54 11.86 -35.89
C SER A 19 -14.88 10.68 -35.19
N TRP A 20 -13.69 10.91 -34.65
CA TRP A 20 -13.09 9.98 -33.70
C TRP A 20 -13.94 9.95 -32.42
N LEU A 21 -14.24 8.74 -31.93
CA LEU A 21 -15.09 8.45 -30.76
C LEU A 21 -14.66 9.12 -29.44
N TYR A 22 -13.50 9.77 -29.40
CA TYR A 22 -12.95 10.49 -28.23
C TYR A 22 -12.50 11.91 -28.55
N SER A 23 -13.07 12.55 -29.57
CA SER A 23 -12.84 13.99 -29.77
C SER A 23 -13.47 14.79 -28.63
N ALA A 24 -12.73 15.76 -28.08
CA ALA A 24 -13.26 16.68 -27.09
C ALA A 24 -14.51 17.39 -27.64
N PRO A 25 -15.57 17.58 -26.85
CA PRO A 25 -16.78 18.24 -27.32
C PRO A 25 -16.43 19.63 -27.86
N GLN A 26 -16.78 19.88 -29.12
CA GLN A 26 -16.62 21.21 -29.71
C GLN A 26 -17.43 22.20 -28.87
N ALA A 27 -16.73 23.15 -28.24
CA ALA A 27 -17.35 24.24 -27.51
C ALA A 27 -18.10 25.14 -28.52
N LYS A 28 -19.39 24.85 -28.73
CA LYS A 28 -20.31 25.76 -29.41
C LYS A 28 -20.80 26.81 -28.42
N GLY A 29 -19.89 27.71 -28.05
CA GLY A 29 -20.20 28.94 -27.32
C GLY A 29 -19.93 30.14 -28.21
N LEU A 30 -20.85 31.10 -28.24
CA LEU A 30 -20.59 32.41 -28.82
C LEU A 30 -19.47 33.07 -28.00
N SER A 31 -18.32 33.33 -28.61
CA SER A 31 -17.25 34.08 -27.97
C SER A 31 -17.74 35.51 -27.74
N GLU A 32 -18.03 35.86 -26.48
CA GLU A 32 -18.32 37.24 -26.14
C GLU A 32 -17.05 38.08 -26.32
N PRO A 33 -17.07 39.11 -27.21
CA PRO A 33 -15.88 39.92 -27.51
C PRO A 33 -15.49 40.89 -26.38
N THR A 34 -16.20 40.86 -25.25
CA THR A 34 -15.99 41.74 -24.09
C THR A 34 -14.95 41.21 -23.10
N LEU A 35 -14.48 39.96 -23.23
CA LEU A 35 -13.45 39.37 -22.37
C LEU A 35 -12.03 39.56 -22.90
N THR A 36 -11.84 40.21 -24.05
CA THR A 36 -10.51 40.66 -24.50
C THR A 36 -10.34 42.13 -24.18
N THR A 37 -10.01 42.45 -22.93
CA THR A 37 -9.45 43.77 -22.60
C THR A 37 -8.07 43.87 -23.27
N ARG A 38 -8.02 44.48 -24.45
CA ARG A 38 -6.79 45.09 -24.96
C ARG A 38 -6.34 46.09 -23.89
N LEU A 39 -5.17 45.88 -23.29
CA LEU A 39 -4.51 46.93 -22.51
C LEU A 39 -4.29 48.12 -23.45
N GLY A 40 -5.07 49.17 -23.24
CA GLY A 40 -4.94 50.44 -23.93
C GLY A 40 -3.67 51.18 -23.50
N GLU A 41 -3.19 52.00 -24.44
CA GLU A 41 -2.13 52.98 -24.27
C GLU A 41 -2.36 53.86 -23.02
N SER A 42 -1.43 53.78 -22.07
CA SER A 42 -1.17 54.88 -21.13
C SER A 42 0.33 55.12 -21.07
N THR A 43 0.79 56.13 -21.79
CA THR A 43 2.15 56.67 -21.69
C THR A 43 2.28 57.48 -20.39
N GLN A 44 2.77 56.82 -19.34
CA GLN A 44 3.52 57.51 -18.28
C GLN A 44 4.87 56.83 -18.14
N SER A 45 5.84 57.33 -18.91
CA SER A 45 7.25 56.99 -18.73
C SER A 45 7.74 57.62 -17.43
N LEU A 46 7.75 56.84 -16.36
CA LEU A 46 8.44 57.22 -15.13
C LEU A 46 9.94 57.08 -15.37
N ASP A 47 10.63 58.22 -15.49
CA ASP A 47 12.08 58.32 -15.61
C ASP A 47 12.73 58.02 -14.24
N VAL A 48 13.18 56.78 -14.05
CA VAL A 48 13.79 56.29 -12.78
C VAL A 48 15.31 56.50 -12.75
N THR A 49 15.87 57.29 -13.67
CA THR A 49 17.32 57.32 -13.92
C THR A 49 18.08 58.52 -13.34
N ARG A 50 17.51 59.25 -12.37
CA ARG A 50 18.27 60.25 -11.60
C ARG A 50 18.85 59.65 -10.32
N GLY A 51 20.12 59.24 -10.37
CA GLY A 51 20.92 59.04 -9.16
C GLY A 51 21.96 57.93 -9.18
N PHE A 52 21.99 57.06 -10.19
CA PHE A 52 22.99 55.98 -10.24
C PHE A 52 24.15 56.34 -11.18
N ALA A 53 25.28 56.70 -10.59
CA ALA A 53 26.55 56.68 -11.28
C ALA A 53 26.96 55.22 -11.53
N ALA A 54 27.16 54.83 -12.79
CA ALA A 54 27.68 53.52 -13.13
C ALA A 54 29.10 53.37 -12.56
N ALA A 55 29.32 52.37 -11.72
CA ALA A 55 30.66 51.96 -11.32
C ALA A 55 31.40 51.45 -12.56
N GLN A 56 32.28 52.28 -13.15
CA GLN A 56 33.19 51.83 -14.19
C GLN A 56 34.29 50.99 -13.56
N ALA A 57 34.04 49.69 -13.42
CA ALA A 57 35.10 48.69 -13.34
C ALA A 57 35.56 48.33 -14.77
N PRO A 58 36.85 48.02 -14.99
CA PRO A 58 37.39 47.75 -16.32
C PRO A 58 36.73 46.52 -16.95
N ALA A 59 36.16 46.70 -18.15
CA ALA A 59 35.30 45.76 -18.86
C ALA A 59 36.03 44.54 -19.48
N GLU A 60 37.28 44.27 -19.11
CA GLU A 60 38.07 43.18 -19.73
C GLU A 60 38.00 41.83 -18.99
N GLN A 61 37.41 41.77 -17.79
CA GLN A 61 37.24 40.50 -17.06
C GLN A 61 35.78 40.04 -16.92
N ALA A 62 34.81 40.83 -17.41
CA ALA A 62 33.38 40.49 -17.32
C ALA A 62 32.79 39.86 -18.60
N ILE A 63 33.56 39.77 -19.70
CA ILE A 63 33.08 39.25 -20.98
C ILE A 63 33.90 38.02 -21.39
N ALA A 64 33.78 36.96 -20.60
CA ALA A 64 34.00 35.60 -21.07
C ALA A 64 32.70 34.80 -20.90
N MET A 65 31.61 35.34 -21.43
CA MET A 65 30.32 34.65 -21.48
C MET A 65 30.11 34.10 -22.89
N ALA A 66 30.78 32.98 -23.18
CA ALA A 66 30.49 32.14 -24.33
C ALA A 66 29.62 30.95 -23.90
N ARG A 67 28.41 31.27 -23.43
CA ARG A 67 27.27 30.34 -23.45
C ARG A 67 26.01 31.19 -23.36
N ASP A 68 25.23 31.11 -24.41
CA ASP A 68 23.95 31.78 -24.56
C ASP A 68 23.07 31.53 -23.31
N PRO A 69 22.56 32.57 -22.63
CA PRO A 69 21.80 32.44 -21.37
C PRO A 69 20.45 31.71 -21.55
N PHE A 70 20.01 31.48 -22.80
CA PHE A 70 18.85 30.64 -23.12
C PHE A 70 19.22 29.23 -23.55
N THR A 71 20.51 28.92 -23.72
CA THR A 71 20.97 27.54 -23.82
C THR A 71 20.87 26.93 -22.43
N ARG A 72 19.72 26.28 -22.15
CA ARG A 72 19.51 25.46 -20.96
C ARG A 72 20.76 24.59 -20.78
N PRO A 73 21.36 24.54 -19.58
CA PRO A 73 22.35 23.52 -19.31
C PRO A 73 21.67 22.19 -19.60
N VAL A 74 22.15 21.47 -20.60
CA VAL A 74 21.79 20.09 -20.82
C VAL A 74 22.29 19.37 -19.57
N LEU A 75 21.41 19.27 -18.57
CA LEU A 75 21.48 18.25 -17.55
C LEU A 75 21.42 16.94 -18.33
N LEU A 76 22.59 16.39 -18.64
CA LEU A 76 22.73 15.02 -19.10
C LEU A 76 21.92 14.16 -18.11
N GLY A 77 20.71 13.75 -18.52
CA GLY A 77 19.82 12.88 -17.74
C GLY A 77 18.45 13.46 -17.34
N LEU A 78 18.12 14.73 -17.63
CA LEU A 78 16.79 15.30 -17.37
C LEU A 78 16.24 16.03 -18.60
N GLU A 79 16.30 15.38 -19.75
CA GLU A 79 15.31 15.68 -20.79
C GLU A 79 13.93 15.45 -20.14
N GLN A 80 13.17 16.53 -19.94
CA GLN A 80 11.72 16.47 -19.71
C GLN A 80 11.07 15.95 -20.99
N ASN A 81 11.34 14.69 -21.30
CA ASN A 81 10.49 13.89 -22.13
C ASN A 81 9.22 13.70 -21.30
N ALA A 82 8.22 14.55 -21.52
CA ALA A 82 6.87 14.30 -21.02
C ALA A 82 6.31 12.95 -21.54
N ASP A 83 7.00 12.33 -22.51
CA ASP A 83 6.78 11.00 -23.07
C ASP A 83 7.92 9.99 -22.78
N ALA A 84 8.89 10.27 -21.89
CA ALA A 84 9.87 9.25 -21.52
C ALA A 84 9.21 8.25 -20.58
N VAL A 85 8.71 7.17 -21.18
CA VAL A 85 8.51 5.92 -20.46
C VAL A 85 9.83 5.60 -19.77
N MET A 86 9.86 5.74 -18.44
CA MET A 86 11.04 5.38 -17.67
C MET A 86 11.38 3.92 -17.96
N PRO A 87 12.66 3.58 -18.18
CA PRO A 87 13.04 2.20 -18.42
C PRO A 87 12.67 1.33 -17.20
N ALA A 88 12.38 0.05 -17.43
CA ALA A 88 11.90 -0.85 -16.37
C ALA A 88 12.82 -0.90 -15.12
N TRP A 89 14.14 -0.83 -15.32
CA TRP A 89 15.10 -0.78 -14.22
C TRP A 89 14.95 0.48 -13.34
N ALA A 90 14.53 1.61 -13.92
CA ALA A 90 14.31 2.83 -13.16
C ALA A 90 13.07 2.72 -12.26
N HIS A 91 12.03 2.02 -12.71
CA HIS A 91 10.88 1.69 -11.87
C HIS A 91 11.25 0.72 -10.73
N GLN A 92 12.08 -0.28 -10.99
CA GLN A 92 12.59 -1.18 -9.93
C GLN A 92 13.37 -0.41 -8.86
N GLN A 93 14.28 0.48 -9.29
CA GLN A 93 15.09 1.27 -8.38
C GLN A 93 14.25 2.29 -7.60
N ALA A 94 13.28 2.95 -8.25
CA ALA A 94 12.37 3.87 -7.59
C ALA A 94 11.49 3.17 -6.55
N LEU A 95 10.93 1.99 -6.90
CA LEU A 95 10.18 1.17 -5.97
C LEU A 95 11.02 0.76 -4.76
N ARG A 96 12.25 0.28 -5.01
CA ARG A 96 13.19 -0.10 -3.94
C ARG A 96 13.47 1.07 -2.99
N ARG A 97 13.74 2.27 -3.51
CA ARG A 97 13.99 3.46 -2.70
C ARG A 97 12.78 3.90 -1.88
N LEU A 98 11.58 3.81 -2.43
CA LEU A 98 10.35 4.12 -1.69
C LEU A 98 10.12 3.15 -0.52
N LEU A 99 10.44 1.86 -0.73
CA LEU A 99 10.23 0.80 0.25
C LEU A 99 11.34 0.69 1.28
N LEU A 100 12.58 1.02 0.90
CA LEU A 100 13.78 0.96 1.73
C LEU A 100 14.46 2.35 1.72
N PRO A 101 13.85 3.36 2.38
CA PRO A 101 14.43 4.70 2.44
C PRO A 101 15.72 4.70 3.27
N ASP A 102 16.67 5.55 2.88
CA ASP A 102 17.93 5.72 3.61
C ASP A 102 17.66 6.45 4.93
N GLY A 103 17.70 5.73 6.06
CA GLY A 103 17.40 6.28 7.39
C GLY A 103 17.51 5.24 8.51
N ALA A 104 17.63 5.68 9.76
CA ALA A 104 17.80 4.81 10.92
C ALA A 104 16.71 3.73 10.98
N ALA A 105 17.13 2.51 11.32
CA ALA A 105 16.46 1.20 11.21
C ALA A 105 15.14 1.01 12.00
N ALA A 106 14.32 2.04 12.13
CA ALA A 106 12.95 1.90 12.61
C ALA A 106 12.11 1.31 11.47
N ALA A 107 11.39 0.22 11.77
CA ALA A 107 10.42 -0.34 10.83
C ALA A 107 9.41 0.76 10.46
N HIS A 108 9.44 1.19 9.20
CA HIS A 108 8.53 2.21 8.70
C HIS A 108 7.10 1.66 8.65
N PRO A 109 6.08 2.48 8.92
CA PRO A 109 4.70 2.06 8.81
C PRO A 109 4.36 1.65 7.36
N PRO A 110 3.27 0.87 7.16
CA PRO A 110 2.68 0.62 5.84
C PRO A 110 2.59 1.90 5.00
N LEU A 111 2.88 1.80 3.70
CA LEU A 111 2.67 2.90 2.77
C LEU A 111 1.21 3.36 2.82
N GLN A 112 1.00 4.67 2.78
CA GLN A 112 -0.33 5.30 2.78
C GLN A 112 -0.35 6.52 1.86
N GLY A 113 -1.54 6.89 1.39
CA GLY A 113 -1.75 8.13 0.64
C GLY A 113 -0.94 8.20 -0.66
N TRP A 114 -0.21 9.30 -0.85
CA TRP A 114 0.52 9.56 -2.08
C TRP A 114 1.72 8.62 -2.29
N GLU A 115 2.39 8.18 -1.21
CA GLU A 115 3.53 7.26 -1.30
C GLU A 115 3.06 5.88 -1.80
N GLU A 116 1.91 5.42 -1.29
CA GLU A 116 1.29 4.17 -1.72
C GLU A 116 0.91 4.24 -3.20
N ALA A 117 0.27 5.33 -3.63
CA ALA A 117 -0.12 5.52 -5.03
C ALA A 117 1.11 5.51 -5.97
N MET A 118 2.19 6.17 -5.59
CA MET A 118 3.44 6.19 -6.35
C MET A 118 4.08 4.79 -6.41
N ALA A 119 4.15 4.08 -5.28
CA ALA A 119 4.70 2.74 -5.22
C ALA A 119 3.87 1.74 -6.04
N ARG A 120 2.53 1.84 -6.02
CA ARG A 120 1.64 1.05 -6.90
C ARG A 120 1.91 1.31 -8.37
N GLY A 121 2.12 2.58 -8.76
CA GLY A 121 2.49 2.95 -10.13
C GLY A 121 3.78 2.27 -10.58
N HIS A 122 4.84 2.35 -9.76
CA HIS A 122 6.11 1.68 -10.06
C HIS A 122 6.00 0.16 -10.07
N LEU A 123 5.27 -0.43 -9.11
CA LEU A 123 5.01 -1.87 -9.09
C LEU A 123 4.31 -2.32 -10.38
N ASN A 124 3.26 -1.63 -10.81
CA ASN A 124 2.53 -1.98 -12.03
C ASN A 124 3.44 -1.93 -13.27
N ALA A 125 4.33 -0.94 -13.36
CA ALA A 125 5.30 -0.86 -14.45
C ALA A 125 6.31 -2.02 -14.41
N VAL A 126 6.78 -2.41 -13.22
CA VAL A 126 7.67 -3.58 -13.03
C VAL A 126 6.96 -4.87 -13.45
N LEU A 127 5.72 -5.08 -13.00
CA LEU A 127 4.92 -6.27 -13.32
C LEU A 127 4.60 -6.35 -14.82
N HIS A 128 4.25 -5.23 -15.45
CA HIS A 128 4.00 -5.20 -16.89
C HIS A 128 5.26 -5.52 -17.69
N ASN A 129 6.43 -5.01 -17.28
CA ASN A 129 7.69 -5.39 -17.92
C ASN A 129 7.98 -6.90 -17.75
N ALA A 130 7.63 -7.49 -16.61
CA ALA A 130 7.85 -8.91 -16.34
C ALA A 130 7.13 -9.83 -17.35
N GLU A 131 5.99 -9.42 -17.89
CA GLU A 131 5.24 -10.15 -18.92
C GLU A 131 6.04 -10.34 -20.22
N SER A 132 7.02 -9.47 -20.48
CA SER A 132 7.88 -9.51 -21.68
C SER A 132 9.20 -10.26 -21.48
N LEU A 133 9.50 -10.71 -20.25
CA LEU A 133 10.75 -11.36 -19.92
C LEU A 133 10.76 -12.84 -20.30
N GLY A 134 11.94 -13.37 -20.61
CA GLY A 134 12.17 -14.81 -20.68
C GLY A 134 12.08 -15.47 -19.29
N ALA A 135 11.84 -16.78 -19.24
CA ALA A 135 11.57 -17.52 -18.00
C ALA A 135 12.63 -17.32 -16.89
N ALA A 136 13.92 -17.33 -17.23
CA ALA A 136 14.99 -17.12 -16.26
C ALA A 136 14.96 -15.72 -15.64
N ALA A 137 14.76 -14.68 -16.46
CA ALA A 137 14.67 -13.30 -15.99
C ALA A 137 13.39 -13.05 -15.19
N LEU A 138 12.28 -13.73 -15.53
CA LEU A 138 11.06 -13.69 -14.73
C LEU A 138 11.26 -14.28 -13.33
N LEU A 139 12.00 -15.39 -13.21
CA LEU A 139 12.32 -16.00 -11.92
C LEU A 139 13.23 -15.12 -11.06
N GLU A 140 14.21 -14.46 -11.70
CA GLU A 140 15.07 -13.48 -11.03
C GLU A 140 14.26 -12.29 -10.51
N MET A 141 13.33 -11.77 -11.33
CA MET A 141 12.42 -10.69 -10.96
C MET A 141 11.50 -11.08 -9.79
N ASP A 142 10.93 -12.29 -9.84
CA ASP A 142 10.07 -12.83 -8.80
C ASP A 142 10.82 -12.90 -7.46
N THR A 143 12.04 -13.46 -7.48
CA THR A 143 12.91 -13.57 -6.30
C THR A 143 13.28 -12.20 -5.75
N TRP A 144 13.75 -11.29 -6.62
CA TRP A 144 14.09 -9.93 -6.24
C TRP A 144 12.90 -9.19 -5.60
N LEU A 145 11.71 -9.29 -6.20
CA LEU A 145 10.54 -8.59 -5.70
C LEU A 145 10.09 -9.16 -4.34
N ALA A 146 10.08 -10.49 -4.20
CA ALA A 146 9.76 -11.14 -2.93
C ALA A 146 10.72 -10.67 -1.82
N ASP A 147 12.02 -10.61 -2.10
CA ASP A 147 13.03 -10.15 -1.14
C ASP A 147 12.85 -8.68 -0.76
N VAL A 148 12.64 -7.78 -1.74
CA VAL A 148 12.43 -6.35 -1.49
C VAL A 148 11.17 -6.13 -0.66
N LEU A 149 10.06 -6.79 -0.99
CA LEU A 149 8.81 -6.67 -0.23
C LEU A 149 8.96 -7.26 1.18
N CYS A 150 9.67 -8.38 1.35
CA CYS A 150 9.93 -8.98 2.66
C CYS A 150 10.79 -8.07 3.55
N GLN A 151 11.90 -7.53 3.01
CA GLN A 151 12.82 -6.66 3.74
C GLN A 151 12.16 -5.34 4.18
N SER A 152 11.24 -4.83 3.37
CA SER A 152 10.51 -3.60 3.64
C SER A 152 9.21 -3.81 4.42
N TRP A 153 8.92 -5.02 4.91
CA TRP A 153 7.73 -5.24 5.72
C TRP A 153 7.80 -4.45 7.05
N PRO A 154 6.74 -3.73 7.49
CA PRO A 154 5.37 -3.71 6.98
C PRO A 154 5.07 -2.62 5.94
N ARG A 155 6.05 -1.79 5.56
CA ARG A 155 5.90 -0.72 4.57
C ARG A 155 5.34 -1.21 3.25
N SER A 156 5.78 -2.37 2.79
CA SER A 156 5.34 -3.03 1.56
C SER A 156 3.92 -3.61 1.59
N ALA A 157 3.24 -3.69 2.74
CA ALA A 157 1.96 -4.37 2.91
C ALA A 157 0.92 -4.14 1.80
N PRO A 158 0.61 -2.90 1.36
CA PRO A 158 -0.42 -2.66 0.35
C PRO A 158 -0.08 -3.17 -1.07
N LEU A 159 1.18 -3.56 -1.30
CA LEU A 159 1.69 -4.01 -2.59
C LEU A 159 1.68 -5.53 -2.75
N VAL A 160 1.74 -6.26 -1.63
CA VAL A 160 2.01 -7.70 -1.60
C VAL A 160 0.92 -8.51 -2.29
N GLU A 161 -0.35 -8.14 -2.09
CA GLU A 161 -1.47 -8.87 -2.69
C GLU A 161 -1.40 -8.83 -4.22
N ARG A 162 -1.09 -7.67 -4.80
CA ARG A 162 -1.00 -7.54 -6.26
C ARG A 162 0.19 -8.30 -6.82
N ALA A 163 1.35 -8.24 -6.17
CA ALA A 163 2.54 -8.98 -6.57
C ALA A 163 2.28 -10.50 -6.51
N GLY A 164 1.70 -10.98 -5.39
CA GLY A 164 1.38 -12.39 -5.20
C GLY A 164 0.39 -12.95 -6.21
N GLN A 165 -0.57 -12.15 -6.70
CA GLN A 165 -1.48 -12.55 -7.77
C GLN A 165 -0.76 -12.81 -9.10
N VAL A 166 0.22 -11.97 -9.46
CA VAL A 166 0.94 -12.09 -10.74
C VAL A 166 1.94 -13.24 -10.72
N PHE A 167 2.68 -13.40 -9.63
CA PHE A 167 3.69 -14.45 -9.49
C PHE A 167 3.14 -15.78 -8.94
N GLY A 168 1.85 -15.84 -8.61
CA GLY A 168 1.20 -17.07 -8.14
C GLY A 168 1.61 -17.50 -6.73
N TRP A 169 2.08 -16.58 -5.87
CA TRP A 169 2.50 -16.88 -4.49
C TRP A 169 1.39 -17.48 -3.63
N ASP A 170 0.13 -17.20 -3.98
CA ASP A 170 -1.04 -17.81 -3.37
C ASP A 170 -1.14 -19.32 -3.63
N GLY A 171 -0.59 -19.82 -4.74
CA GLY A 171 -0.54 -21.26 -5.04
C GLY A 171 0.48 -22.02 -4.20
N GLU A 172 1.52 -21.34 -3.72
CA GLU A 172 2.57 -21.92 -2.87
C GLU A 172 2.12 -22.13 -1.41
N ARG A 173 0.87 -21.80 -1.08
CA ARG A 173 0.31 -21.90 0.28
C ARG A 173 0.31 -23.34 0.81
N GLY A 174 0.83 -23.51 2.02
CA GLY A 174 0.82 -24.80 2.73
C GLY A 174 1.79 -25.83 2.17
N GLN A 175 2.46 -25.51 1.05
CA GLN A 175 3.64 -26.21 0.61
C GLN A 175 4.81 -25.74 1.49
N SER A 176 5.68 -26.66 1.90
CA SER A 176 6.99 -26.28 2.44
C SER A 176 7.78 -25.65 1.29
N SER A 177 7.46 -24.39 0.96
CA SER A 177 8.13 -23.62 -0.08
C SER A 177 9.56 -23.35 0.38
N ASP A 178 10.53 -23.65 -0.48
CA ASP A 178 11.95 -23.33 -0.28
C ASP A 178 12.21 -21.80 -0.31
N ARG A 179 11.17 -20.97 -0.49
CA ARG A 179 11.25 -19.52 -0.62
C ARG A 179 10.81 -18.82 0.68
N PRO A 180 11.73 -18.56 1.64
CA PRO A 180 11.38 -18.01 2.94
C PRO A 180 10.72 -16.63 2.87
N ALA A 181 11.11 -15.79 1.89
CA ALA A 181 10.51 -14.48 1.69
C ALA A 181 9.01 -14.57 1.34
N VAL A 182 8.64 -15.44 0.41
CA VAL A 182 7.24 -15.67 0.01
C VAL A 182 6.44 -16.29 1.15
N ALA A 183 7.01 -17.26 1.87
CA ALA A 183 6.38 -17.87 3.03
C ALA A 183 6.05 -16.84 4.13
N LEU A 184 6.98 -15.91 4.39
CA LEU A 184 6.76 -14.79 5.31
C LEU A 184 5.66 -13.86 4.79
N LEU A 185 5.70 -13.43 3.54
CA LEU A 185 4.69 -12.53 2.97
C LEU A 185 3.28 -13.16 3.02
N ASN A 186 3.17 -14.45 2.71
CA ASN A 186 1.92 -15.20 2.79
C ASN A 186 1.39 -15.33 4.23
N SER A 187 2.28 -15.55 5.22
CA SER A 187 1.84 -15.59 6.63
C SER A 187 1.30 -14.22 7.08
N ARG A 188 1.98 -13.14 6.68
CA ARG A 188 1.56 -11.76 6.97
C ARG A 188 0.24 -11.38 6.33
N LEU A 189 0.03 -11.71 5.05
CA LEU A 189 -1.24 -11.48 4.36
C LEU A 189 -2.41 -12.19 5.05
N ARG A 190 -2.20 -13.44 5.50
CA ARG A 190 -3.21 -14.18 6.26
C ARG A 190 -3.53 -13.48 7.59
N GLY A 191 -2.50 -13.02 8.31
CA GLY A 191 -2.69 -12.25 9.54
C GLY A 191 -3.51 -10.98 9.33
N MET A 192 -3.23 -10.20 8.28
CA MET A 192 -4.00 -8.99 7.97
C MET A 192 -5.47 -9.30 7.62
N ARG A 193 -5.72 -10.27 6.73
CA ARG A 193 -7.08 -10.68 6.38
C ARG A 193 -7.85 -11.20 7.59
N PHE A 194 -7.18 -11.96 8.46
CA PHE A 194 -7.78 -12.41 9.73
C PHE A 194 -8.14 -11.21 10.62
N ALA A 195 -7.22 -10.26 10.81
CA ALA A 195 -7.47 -9.07 11.61
C ALA A 195 -8.64 -8.24 11.05
N GLU A 196 -8.75 -8.08 9.73
CA GLU A 196 -9.87 -7.41 9.05
C GLU A 196 -11.19 -8.15 9.27
N GLN A 197 -11.21 -9.48 9.06
CA GLN A 197 -12.40 -10.30 9.24
C GLN A 197 -12.89 -10.28 10.69
N VAL A 198 -11.99 -10.47 11.65
CA VAL A 198 -12.32 -10.46 13.08
C VAL A 198 -12.71 -9.04 13.54
N GLY A 199 -12.11 -8.02 12.95
CA GLY A 199 -12.47 -6.62 13.17
C GLY A 199 -13.86 -6.25 12.67
N ALA A 200 -14.45 -7.02 11.75
CA ALA A 200 -15.81 -6.76 11.26
C ALA A 200 -16.88 -7.13 12.29
N SER A 201 -17.92 -6.30 12.42
CA SER A 201 -18.97 -6.44 13.45
C SER A 201 -19.79 -7.74 13.35
N GLY A 202 -19.81 -8.39 12.18
CA GLY A 202 -20.48 -9.67 11.95
C GLY A 202 -19.69 -10.90 12.41
N HIS A 203 -18.41 -10.76 12.78
CA HIS A 203 -17.59 -11.91 13.13
C HIS A 203 -17.88 -12.41 14.56
N PRO A 204 -17.96 -13.74 14.81
CA PRO A 204 -18.24 -14.28 16.14
C PRO A 204 -17.24 -13.82 17.23
N LEU A 205 -15.97 -13.66 16.85
CA LEU A 205 -14.90 -13.21 17.74
C LEU A 205 -14.74 -11.69 17.81
N HIS A 206 -15.59 -10.92 17.14
CA HIS A 206 -15.47 -9.46 17.07
C HIS A 206 -15.41 -8.81 18.45
N LYS A 207 -16.32 -9.19 19.36
CA LYS A 207 -16.34 -8.64 20.74
C LYS A 207 -15.05 -8.92 21.51
N ALA A 208 -14.51 -10.13 21.35
CA ALA A 208 -13.25 -10.51 22.01
C ALA A 208 -12.08 -9.72 21.43
N TRP A 209 -12.06 -9.51 20.12
CA TRP A 209 -11.06 -8.69 19.45
C TRP A 209 -11.12 -7.23 19.88
N THR A 210 -12.31 -6.61 19.86
CA THR A 210 -12.50 -5.24 20.33
C THR A 210 -12.04 -5.06 21.77
N GLU A 211 -12.38 -6.01 22.66
CA GLU A 211 -11.94 -5.98 24.07
C GLU A 211 -10.42 -6.04 24.22
N LEU A 212 -9.72 -6.85 23.41
CA LEU A 212 -8.26 -6.99 23.47
C LEU A 212 -7.51 -5.83 22.82
N VAL A 213 -8.05 -5.21 21.77
CA VAL A 213 -7.44 -4.07 21.09
C VAL A 213 -7.71 -2.75 21.84
N THR A 214 -8.81 -2.67 22.60
CA THR A 214 -9.17 -1.45 23.33
C THR A 214 -8.26 -1.26 24.54
N PRO A 215 -7.51 -0.14 24.62
CA PRO A 215 -6.58 0.10 25.72
C PRO A 215 -7.29 0.09 27.09
N ALA A 216 -6.69 -0.58 28.07
CA ALA A 216 -7.23 -0.64 29.42
C ALA A 216 -6.65 0.49 30.30
N PRO A 217 -7.49 1.35 30.93
CA PRO A 217 -7.02 2.16 32.05
C PRO A 217 -6.61 1.25 33.23
N LEU A 218 -5.76 1.77 34.14
CA LEU A 218 -5.18 1.04 35.29
C LEU A 218 -6.19 0.31 36.21
N ARG A 219 -7.49 0.62 36.08
CA ARG A 219 -8.58 0.06 36.89
C ARG A 219 -9.70 -0.56 36.05
N SER A 220 -9.37 -0.97 34.83
CA SER A 220 -10.32 -1.56 33.91
C SER A 220 -10.78 -2.94 34.38
N HIS A 221 -12.07 -3.22 34.20
CA HIS A 221 -12.66 -4.53 34.41
C HIS A 221 -12.95 -5.20 33.05
N ARG A 222 -13.19 -6.52 33.08
CA ARG A 222 -13.60 -7.28 31.90
C ARG A 222 -14.89 -6.72 31.32
N GLY A 223 -14.97 -6.65 29.99
CA GLY A 223 -16.23 -6.40 29.32
C GLY A 223 -17.26 -7.47 29.72
N TRP A 224 -18.38 -7.04 30.33
CA TRP A 224 -19.47 -7.94 30.74
C TRP A 224 -20.02 -8.75 29.55
N PHE A 225 -20.09 -8.14 28.37
CA PHE A 225 -20.64 -8.80 27.17
C PHE A 225 -19.66 -9.70 26.41
N VAL A 226 -18.44 -9.91 26.95
CA VAL A 226 -17.37 -10.67 26.30
C VAL A 226 -17.25 -12.04 26.98
N ARG A 227 -17.29 -13.12 26.20
CA ARG A 227 -17.22 -14.48 26.74
C ARG A 227 -15.75 -14.90 26.95
N PRO A 228 -15.38 -15.46 28.12
CA PRO A 228 -14.02 -15.94 28.37
C PRO A 228 -13.52 -16.99 27.37
N ARG A 229 -14.40 -17.89 26.93
CA ARG A 229 -14.07 -18.91 25.93
C ARG A 229 -13.67 -18.29 24.58
N ASP A 230 -14.34 -17.23 24.16
CA ASP A 230 -14.08 -16.58 22.88
C ASP A 230 -12.74 -15.83 22.91
N VAL A 231 -12.40 -15.20 24.05
CA VAL A 231 -11.09 -14.57 24.27
C VAL A 231 -9.98 -15.61 24.31
N ALA A 232 -10.17 -16.72 25.03
CA ALA A 232 -9.17 -17.78 25.09
C ALA A 232 -8.95 -18.45 23.72
N ALA A 233 -10.03 -18.71 22.98
CA ALA A 233 -9.95 -19.25 21.62
C ALA A 233 -9.24 -18.29 20.66
N LEU A 234 -9.54 -16.98 20.74
CA LEU A 234 -8.88 -15.95 19.94
C LEU A 234 -7.38 -15.88 20.24
N LEU A 235 -6.99 -15.82 21.52
CA LEU A 235 -5.59 -15.76 21.93
C LEU A 235 -4.82 -17.03 21.50
N ALA A 236 -5.41 -18.22 21.69
CA ALA A 236 -4.80 -19.47 21.26
C ALA A 236 -4.58 -19.50 19.74
N HIS A 237 -5.61 -19.14 18.96
CA HIS A 237 -5.53 -19.10 17.50
C HIS A 237 -4.47 -18.09 17.01
N VAL A 238 -4.43 -16.90 17.59
CA VAL A 238 -3.44 -15.86 17.25
C VAL A 238 -2.02 -16.31 17.56
N ARG A 239 -1.77 -16.90 18.72
CA ARG A 239 -0.41 -17.35 19.10
C ARG A 239 0.11 -18.49 18.24
N GLU A 240 -0.78 -19.39 17.84
CA GLU A 240 -0.44 -20.53 16.99
C GLU A 240 -0.22 -20.12 15.53
N ASN A 241 -1.06 -19.23 14.99
CA ASN A 241 -1.10 -18.96 13.55
C ASN A 241 -0.51 -17.60 13.14
N PHE A 242 -0.62 -16.58 14.00
CA PHE A 242 -0.30 -15.17 13.70
C PHE A 242 0.31 -14.43 14.90
N PRO A 243 1.45 -14.89 15.46
CA PRO A 243 2.01 -14.35 16.71
C PRO A 243 2.33 -12.84 16.63
N GLU A 244 2.52 -12.28 15.43
CA GLU A 244 2.68 -10.84 15.22
C GLU A 244 1.45 -10.01 15.58
N LEU A 245 0.24 -10.58 15.49
CA LEU A 245 -0.98 -9.85 15.76
C LEU A 245 -1.13 -9.56 17.26
N GLU A 246 -0.48 -10.33 18.11
CA GLU A 246 -0.48 -10.11 19.56
C GLU A 246 0.08 -8.74 19.95
N ARG A 247 0.94 -8.14 19.11
CA ARG A 247 1.45 -6.77 19.29
C ARG A 247 0.38 -5.69 19.16
N HIS A 248 -0.74 -5.99 18.49
CA HIS A 248 -1.88 -5.08 18.36
C HIS A 248 -2.81 -5.14 19.57
N PHE A 249 -2.66 -6.15 20.43
CA PHE A 249 -3.44 -6.26 21.65
C PHE A 249 -2.83 -5.42 22.76
N ASP A 250 -3.70 -4.80 23.56
CA ASP A 250 -3.32 -4.17 24.80
C ASP A 250 -2.84 -5.24 25.79
N GLN A 251 -1.55 -5.22 26.11
CA GLN A 251 -0.93 -6.25 26.96
C GLN A 251 -1.57 -6.29 28.36
N SER A 252 -2.08 -5.16 28.85
CA SER A 252 -2.78 -5.09 30.15
C SER A 252 -4.12 -5.84 30.09
N ARG A 253 -4.88 -5.71 29.00
CA ARG A 253 -6.10 -6.49 28.73
C ARG A 253 -5.79 -7.99 28.65
N VAL A 254 -4.78 -8.37 27.87
CA VAL A 254 -4.38 -9.78 27.72
C VAL A 254 -4.09 -10.38 29.09
N ALA A 255 -3.24 -9.73 29.90
CA ALA A 255 -2.90 -10.18 31.25
C ALA A 255 -4.12 -10.30 32.18
N LEU A 256 -5.08 -9.37 32.07
CA LEU A 256 -6.33 -9.39 32.84
C LEU A 256 -7.20 -10.61 32.50
N TRP A 257 -7.30 -10.98 31.22
CA TRP A 257 -8.05 -12.17 30.80
C TRP A 257 -7.31 -13.48 31.13
N GLU A 258 -5.98 -13.49 31.14
CA GLU A 258 -5.17 -14.67 31.47
C GLU A 258 -5.12 -14.98 32.96
N ARG A 259 -4.92 -13.96 33.82
CA ARG A 259 -4.87 -14.12 35.29
C ARG A 259 -6.11 -14.79 35.85
N GLU A 260 -7.25 -14.52 35.23
CA GLU A 260 -8.56 -14.97 35.68
C GLU A 260 -9.12 -16.11 34.81
N GLY A 261 -8.46 -16.45 33.71
CA GLY A 261 -8.64 -17.69 32.95
C GLY A 261 -7.88 -18.87 33.58
N ALA A 262 -6.74 -18.61 34.23
CA ALA A 262 -5.99 -19.60 35.01
C ALA A 262 -6.77 -20.08 36.26
N SER A 263 -7.70 -19.28 36.78
CA SER A 263 -8.66 -19.72 37.82
C SER A 263 -9.88 -20.46 37.23
N ALA A 264 -10.06 -20.43 35.91
CA ALA A 264 -11.06 -21.18 35.17
C ALA A 264 -10.51 -22.52 34.64
N GLY A 265 -9.62 -23.17 35.41
CA GLY A 265 -9.43 -24.62 35.40
C GLY A 265 -10.74 -25.30 35.84
N TYR A 266 -11.75 -25.23 34.99
CA TYR A 266 -13.05 -25.86 35.16
C TYR A 266 -12.89 -27.37 35.00
N ILE A 267 -12.44 -28.03 36.07
CA ILE A 267 -12.95 -29.35 36.41
C ILE A 267 -14.46 -29.16 36.58
N GLY A 268 -15.20 -29.45 35.51
CA GLY A 268 -16.64 -29.17 35.43
C GLY A 268 -17.40 -29.78 36.61
N PRO A 269 -18.61 -29.27 36.94
CA PRO A 269 -19.40 -29.77 38.06
C PRO A 269 -19.62 -31.29 38.00
N LEU A 270 -19.64 -31.89 36.80
CA LEU A 270 -19.67 -33.32 36.56
C LEU A 270 -18.43 -34.07 37.10
N VAL A 271 -17.23 -33.51 36.94
CA VAL A 271 -16.00 -34.14 37.43
C VAL A 271 -15.87 -33.97 38.95
N LYS A 272 -16.36 -32.86 39.51
CA LYS A 272 -16.50 -32.71 40.98
C LYS A 272 -17.48 -33.72 41.56
N ALA A 273 -18.61 -33.94 40.89
CA ALA A 273 -19.58 -34.98 41.29
C ALA A 273 -18.99 -36.38 41.18
N ALA A 274 -18.27 -36.69 40.10
CA ALA A 274 -17.60 -37.99 39.94
C ALA A 274 -16.54 -38.24 41.02
N MET A 275 -15.74 -37.22 41.36
CA MET A 275 -14.74 -37.34 42.43
C MET A 275 -15.38 -37.51 43.80
N ALA A 276 -16.51 -36.84 44.07
CA ALA A 276 -17.28 -37.02 45.31
C ALA A 276 -17.85 -38.44 45.43
N VAL A 277 -18.33 -39.03 44.32
CA VAL A 277 -18.82 -40.41 44.30
C VAL A 277 -17.68 -41.40 44.53
N ILE A 278 -16.52 -41.20 43.89
CA ILE A 278 -15.35 -42.07 44.07
C ILE A 278 -14.84 -42.00 45.51
N THR A 279 -14.73 -40.81 46.10
CA THR A 279 -14.31 -40.67 47.50
C THR A 279 -15.31 -41.31 48.46
N LEU A 280 -16.61 -41.13 48.23
CA LEU A 280 -17.64 -41.80 49.03
C LEU A 280 -17.53 -43.33 48.93
N MET A 281 -17.28 -43.87 47.74
CA MET A 281 -17.15 -45.31 47.51
C MET A 281 -15.91 -45.90 48.22
N VAL A 282 -14.79 -45.17 48.22
CA VAL A 282 -13.56 -45.56 48.94
C VAL A 282 -13.78 -45.55 50.46
N VAL A 283 -14.48 -44.53 50.99
CA VAL A 283 -14.82 -44.47 52.43
C VAL A 283 -15.72 -45.63 52.83
N ILE A 284 -16.73 -45.96 52.01
CA ILE A 284 -17.62 -47.11 52.27
C ILE A 284 -16.82 -48.43 52.26
N GLN A 285 -15.87 -48.60 51.32
CA GLN A 285 -15.00 -49.79 51.29
C GLN A 285 -14.09 -49.86 52.53
N ALA A 286 -13.50 -48.75 52.96
CA ALA A 286 -12.64 -48.71 54.13
C ALA A 286 -13.40 -49.08 55.42
N ILE A 287 -14.62 -48.55 55.60
CA ILE A 287 -15.49 -48.88 56.73
C ILE A 287 -15.83 -50.38 56.69
N ARG A 288 -16.21 -50.91 55.52
CA ARG A 288 -16.54 -52.34 55.37
C ARG A 288 -15.34 -53.25 55.67
N MET A 289 -14.12 -52.86 55.31
CA MET A 289 -12.91 -53.61 55.65
C MET A 289 -12.56 -53.55 57.15
N SER A 290 -12.91 -52.47 57.85
CA SER A 290 -12.69 -52.36 59.31
C SER A 290 -13.71 -53.10 60.18
N LEU A 291 -14.84 -53.51 59.60
CA LEU A 291 -15.95 -54.21 60.27
C LEU A 291 -15.95 -55.73 60.00
N SER A 292 -15.01 -56.22 59.18
CA SER A 292 -14.77 -57.64 58.91
C SER A 292 -13.49 -58.11 59.59
#